data_AF-A0A4Y2LXV7-F1
#
_entry.id   AF-A0A4Y2LXV7-F1
#
_cell.length_a   1.000
_cell.length_b   1.000
_cell.length_c   1.000
_cell.angle_alpha   90.00
_cell.angle_beta   90.00
_cell.angle_gamma   90.00
#
_symmetry.space_group_name_H-M   'P 1'
#
loop_
_entity.id
_entity.type
_entity.pdbx_description
1 polymer ?
#
loop_
_entity_poly.entity_id
_entity_poly.type
_entity_poly.pdbx_seq_one_letter_code
_entity_poly.pdbx_strand_id
1 'polypeptide(L)'
;MEERRQSRGEVVDAGPGYAYMIYVLMESLLDKLKLLNYDTEFSQEFKMKNINRHYFALQTNPGEQFFMFSSLAAWLIRKCGVKFDSPQE
;
A
#
# COMPACT_ATOMS: atom_id res chain seq x y z
N MET A 1 10.01 27.05 -25.47
CA MET A 1 8.98 26.11 -25.95
C MET A 1 9.38 24.76 -25.39
N GLU A 2 9.02 24.52 -24.13
CA GLU A 2 9.52 23.38 -23.35
C GLU A 2 8.45 22.30 -23.34
N GLU A 3 8.84 21.13 -23.83
CA GLU A 3 7.94 20.05 -24.20
C GLU A 3 7.11 19.59 -23.02
N ARG A 4 5.79 19.61 -23.22
CA ARG A 4 4.81 18.93 -22.39
C ARG A 4 5.23 17.47 -22.26
N ARG A 5 5.80 17.10 -21.11
CA ARG A 5 5.66 15.75 -20.55
C ARG A 5 4.20 15.54 -20.15
N GLN A 6 3.33 15.44 -21.15
CA GLN A 6 2.08 14.72 -21.01
C GLN A 6 2.48 13.24 -21.00
N SER A 7 2.61 12.66 -19.80
CA SER A 7 2.42 11.23 -19.67
C SER A 7 1.05 10.94 -20.26
N ARG A 8 1.07 10.31 -21.42
CA ARG A 8 -0.12 9.92 -22.15
C ARG A 8 -0.76 8.84 -21.29
N GLY A 9 -1.64 9.25 -20.38
CA GLY A 9 -2.54 8.33 -19.69
C GLY A 9 -3.30 7.62 -20.79
N GLU A 10 -2.93 6.37 -21.06
CA GLU A 10 -3.75 5.49 -21.87
C GLU A 10 -5.13 5.53 -21.23
N VAL A 11 -6.09 6.08 -21.96
CA VAL A 11 -7.49 6.02 -21.57
C VAL A 11 -7.87 4.56 -21.80
N VAL A 12 -7.59 3.71 -20.82
CA VAL A 12 -8.18 2.39 -20.76
C VAL A 12 -9.69 2.64 -20.80
N ASP A 13 -10.35 2.14 -21.86
CA ASP A 13 -11.82 2.11 -21.98
C ASP A 13 -12.33 1.11 -20.94
N ALA A 14 -12.21 1.55 -19.70
CA ALA A 14 -12.38 0.72 -18.55
C ALA A 14 -13.84 0.92 -18.14
N GLY A 15 -14.65 -0.09 -18.41
CA GLY A 15 -16.05 -0.10 -18.01
C GLY A 15 -16.23 0.24 -16.52
N PRO A 16 -17.46 0.51 -16.07
CA PRO A 16 -17.73 1.08 -14.74
C PRO A 16 -17.09 0.31 -13.56
N GLY A 17 -16.80 -0.99 -13.72
CA GLY A 17 -16.06 -1.79 -12.75
C GLY A 17 -14.62 -1.35 -12.47
N TYR A 18 -13.99 -0.59 -13.37
CA TYR A 18 -12.61 -0.12 -13.19
C TYR A 18 -12.43 0.78 -11.97
N ALA A 19 -13.43 1.60 -11.66
CA ALA A 19 -13.43 2.44 -10.46
C ALA A 19 -13.29 1.62 -9.16
N TYR A 20 -13.65 0.34 -9.18
CA TYR A 20 -13.59 -0.57 -8.03
C TYR A 20 -12.35 -1.47 -8.02
N MET A 21 -11.52 -1.44 -9.07
CA MET A 21 -10.31 -2.28 -9.17
C MET A 21 -9.33 -2.02 -8.03
N ILE A 22 -9.32 -0.81 -7.47
CA ILE A 22 -8.48 -0.49 -6.31
C ILE A 22 -8.81 -1.36 -5.09
N TYR A 23 -10.08 -1.71 -4.88
CA TYR A 23 -10.48 -2.60 -3.78
C TYR A 23 -10.08 -4.04 -4.04
N VAL A 24 -10.14 -4.50 -5.29
CA VAL A 24 -9.65 -5.82 -5.68
C VAL A 24 -8.14 -5.94 -5.46
N LEU A 25 -7.38 -4.89 -5.82
CA LEU A 25 -5.95 -4.81 -5.52
C LEU A 25 -5.69 -4.86 -4.01
N MET A 26 -6.49 -4.15 -3.22
CA MET A 26 -6.36 -4.14 -1.77
C MET A 26 -6.68 -5.49 -1.11
N GLU A 27 -7.70 -6.21 -1.57
CA GLU A 27 -7.96 -7.59 -1.13
C GLU A 27 -6.77 -8.51 -1.46
N SER A 28 -6.25 -8.43 -2.69
CA SER A 28 -5.06 -9.19 -3.10
C SER A 28 -3.82 -8.87 -2.25
N LEU A 29 -3.62 -7.60 -1.88
CA LEU A 29 -2.56 -7.18 -0.97
C LEU A 29 -2.76 -7.83 0.41
N LEU A 30 -3.95 -7.73 0.99
CA LEU A 30 -4.24 -8.27 2.32
C LEU A 30 -4.03 -9.78 2.38
N ASP A 31 -4.44 -10.52 1.35
CA ASP A 31 -4.23 -11.97 1.32
C ASP A 31 -2.74 -12.33 1.26
N LYS A 32 -1.92 -11.57 0.53
CA LYS A 32 -0.46 -11.75 0.54
C LYS A 32 0.16 -11.41 1.90
N LEU A 33 -0.33 -10.35 2.57
CA LEU A 33 0.15 -9.98 3.90
C LEU A 33 -0.18 -11.05 4.95
N LYS A 34 -1.36 -11.67 4.88
CA LYS A 34 -1.73 -12.80 5.75
C LYS A 34 -0.77 -13.98 5.57
N LEU A 35 -0.40 -14.32 4.34
CA LEU A 35 0.60 -15.38 4.06
C LEU A 35 1.97 -15.09 4.69
N LEU A 36 2.28 -13.82 4.94
CA LEU A 36 3.52 -13.36 5.57
C LEU A 36 3.40 -13.19 7.10
N ASN A 37 2.28 -13.60 7.70
CA ASN A 37 1.94 -13.42 9.11
C ASN A 37 1.97 -11.95 9.57
N TYR A 38 1.51 -11.03 8.72
CA TYR A 38 1.48 -9.59 9.02
C TYR A 38 0.80 -9.28 10.37
N ASP A 39 -0.30 -9.95 10.70
CA ASP A 39 -1.06 -9.69 11.93
C ASP A 39 -0.26 -9.97 13.21
N THR A 40 0.69 -10.90 13.16
CA THR A 40 1.53 -11.24 14.33
C THR A 40 2.90 -10.62 14.25
N GLU A 41 3.50 -10.55 13.07
CA GLU A 41 4.89 -10.09 12.90
C GLU A 41 5.01 -8.58 12.70
N PHE A 42 4.02 -7.94 12.07
CA PHE A 42 4.03 -6.49 11.83
C PHE A 42 3.14 -5.75 12.83
N SER A 43 1.87 -6.15 12.96
CA SER A 43 0.91 -5.40 13.79
C SER A 43 1.31 -5.38 15.26
N GLN A 44 2.01 -6.42 15.75
CA GLN A 44 2.52 -6.47 17.13
C GLN A 44 3.76 -5.59 17.33
N GLU A 45 4.66 -5.53 16.34
CA GLU A 45 5.89 -4.73 16.41
C GLU A 45 5.56 -3.22 16.42
N PHE A 46 4.61 -2.80 15.58
CA PHE A 46 4.28 -1.38 15.41
C PHE A 46 3.02 -0.92 16.17
N LYS A 47 2.35 -1.81 16.91
CA LYS A 47 1.07 -1.56 17.60
C LYS A 47 0.01 -0.89 16.71
N MET A 48 0.06 -1.14 15.40
CA MET A 48 -0.85 -0.51 14.46
C MET A 48 -2.14 -1.31 14.32
N LYS A 49 -3.22 -0.61 13.94
CA LYS A 49 -4.49 -1.26 13.60
C LYS A 49 -4.32 -2.07 12.31
N ASN A 50 -4.99 -3.22 12.25
CA ASN A 50 -5.00 -4.05 11.05
C ASN A 50 -5.56 -3.27 9.85
N ILE A 51 -4.89 -3.42 8.71
CA ILE A 51 -5.27 -2.82 7.43
C ILE A 51 -6.54 -3.53 6.93
N ASN A 52 -7.54 -2.75 6.52
CA ASN A 52 -8.72 -3.26 5.81
C ASN A 52 -8.69 -2.88 4.34
N ARG A 53 -9.57 -3.46 3.51
CA ARG A 53 -9.56 -3.27 2.04
C ARG A 53 -9.74 -1.82 1.57
N HIS A 54 -10.24 -0.94 2.43
CA HIS A 54 -10.44 0.47 2.12
C HIS A 54 -9.26 1.34 2.57
N TYR A 55 -8.34 0.80 3.39
CA TYR A 55 -7.36 1.60 4.13
C TYR A 55 -6.43 2.41 3.23
N PHE A 56 -5.89 1.84 2.14
CA PHE A 56 -5.14 2.62 1.13
C PHE A 56 -5.99 3.03 -0.08
N ALA A 57 -7.21 2.49 -0.21
CA ALA A 57 -8.09 2.81 -1.34
C ALA A 57 -8.80 4.17 -1.16
N LEU A 58 -9.03 4.60 0.08
CA LEU A 58 -9.68 5.87 0.41
C LEU A 58 -8.71 6.76 1.16
N GLN A 59 -8.54 8.01 0.73
CA GLN A 59 -7.71 8.98 1.42
C GLN A 59 -8.46 9.57 2.62
N THR A 60 -8.36 8.94 3.79
CA THR A 60 -9.03 9.39 5.02
C THR A 60 -8.08 10.16 5.93
N ASN A 61 -6.85 9.68 6.09
CA ASN A 61 -5.78 10.33 6.85
C ASN A 61 -4.44 10.15 6.12
N PRO A 62 -4.05 11.07 5.23
CA PRO A 62 -2.91 10.89 4.35
C PRO A 62 -1.59 10.68 5.09
N GLY A 63 -1.38 11.38 6.22
CA GLY A 63 -0.16 11.28 7.02
C GLY A 63 -0.02 9.90 7.66
N GLU A 64 -1.06 9.44 8.34
CA GLU A 64 -1.09 8.09 8.93
C GLU A 64 -0.98 7.00 7.87
N GLN A 65 -1.68 7.15 6.74
CA GLN A 65 -1.63 6.19 5.64
C GLN A 65 -0.24 6.12 5.01
N PHE A 66 0.43 7.26 4.84
CA PHE A 66 1.79 7.30 4.33
C PHE A 66 2.79 6.66 5.31
N PHE A 67 2.63 6.93 6.61
CA PHE A 67 3.46 6.32 7.65
C PHE A 67 3.27 4.79 7.69
N MET A 68 2.02 4.31 7.66
CA MET A 68 1.69 2.89 7.57
C MET A 68 2.30 2.26 6.32
N PHE A 69 2.16 2.90 5.15
CA PHE A 69 2.73 2.42 3.90
C PHE A 69 4.25 2.27 4.00
N SER A 70 4.93 3.32 4.48
CA SER A 70 6.39 3.34 4.60
C SER A 70 6.87 2.27 5.59
N SER A 71 6.18 2.11 6.72
CA SER A 71 6.50 1.10 7.73
C SER A 71 6.31 -0.31 7.18
N LEU A 72 5.21 -0.56 6.48
CA LEU A 72 4.92 -1.84 5.84
C LEU A 72 5.97 -2.18 4.76
N ALA A 73 6.35 -1.20 3.93
CA ALA A 73 7.38 -1.38 2.90
C ALA A 73 8.73 -1.75 3.54
N ALA A 74 9.13 -1.05 4.60
CA ALA A 74 10.35 -1.36 5.34
C ALA A 74 10.34 -2.78 5.92
N TRP A 75 9.21 -3.20 6.51
CA TRP A 75 9.05 -4.58 7.01
C TRP A 75 9.13 -5.63 5.90
N LEU A 76 8.47 -5.41 4.76
CA LEU A 76 8.53 -6.32 3.61
C LEU A 76 9.96 -6.44 3.05
N ILE A 77 10.71 -5.34 2.98
CA ILE A 77 12.12 -5.37 2.55
C ILE A 77 12.97 -6.19 3.54
N ARG A 78 12.75 -6.01 4.85
CA ARG A 78 13.44 -6.81 5.88
C ARG A 78 13.10 -8.30 5.80
N LYS A 79 11.87 -8.66 5.45
CA LYS A 79 11.45 -10.06 5.21
C LYS A 79 12.22 -10.72 4.07
N CYS A 80 12.79 -9.95 3.14
CA CYS A 80 13.70 -10.43 2.10
C CYS A 80 15.16 -10.62 2.57
N GLY A 81 15.45 -10.44 3.87
CA GLY A 81 16.81 -10.56 4.43
C GLY A 81 17.67 -9.31 4.25
N VAL A 82 17.10 -8.20 3.77
CA VAL A 82 17.81 -6.93 3.58
C VAL A 82 17.75 -6.12 4.87
N LYS A 83 18.91 -5.63 5.35
CA LYS A 83 18.93 -4.64 6.44
C LYS A 83 18.34 -3.34 5.92
N PHE A 84 17.20 -2.93 6.48
CA PHE A 84 16.49 -1.74 6.05
C PHE A 84 15.91 -1.01 7.27
N ASP A 85 16.29 0.25 7.41
CA ASP A 85 15.89 1.08 8.54
C ASP A 85 14.39 1.39 8.47
N SER A 86 13.76 1.50 9.64
CA SER A 86 12.38 1.94 9.71
C SER A 86 12.27 3.41 9.29
N PRO A 87 11.16 3.83 8.67
CA PRO A 87 10.94 5.23 8.33
C PRO A 87 11.04 6.11 9.57
N GLN A 88 11.67 7.28 9.42
CA GLN A 88 11.66 8.33 10.44
C GLN A 88 10.35 9.11 10.32
N GLU A 89 9.73 9.45 11.46
CA GLU A 89 8.56 10.33 11.53
C GLU A 89 8.90 11.79 11.18
#